data_AF-A0A1I8BWE8-F1
#
_entry.id   AF-A0A1I8BWE8-F1
#
_cell.length_a   1.000
_cell.length_b   1.000
_cell.length_c   1.000
_cell.angle_alpha   90.00
_cell.angle_beta   90.00
_cell.angle_gamma   90.00
#
_symmetry.space_group_name_H-M   'P 1'
#
loop_
_entity.id
_entity.type
_entity.pdbx_description
1 polymer ?
#
loop_
_entity_poly.entity_id
_entity_poly.type
_entity_poly.pdbx_seq_one_letter_code
_entity_poly.pdbx_strand_id
1 'polypeptide(L)'
;MERAEAELLLGAMPLGSHLLRRRPDRSLALSLKANEGVLHIKLEYRCDRWVLGEGPRFNTVIEMLRAYRRVELPVRGAEQIRLTILFRPGDMPGRGLLLL
;
A
#
# COMPACT_ATOMS: atom_id res chain seq x y z
N MET A 1 -11.19 2.28 -3.77
CA MET A 1 -10.15 3.01 -4.52
C MET A 1 -9.60 2.05 -5.54
N GLU A 2 -9.77 2.41 -6.80
CA GLU A 2 -9.29 1.59 -7.92
C GLU A 2 -7.77 1.74 -8.11
N ARG A 3 -7.18 0.83 -8.89
CA ARG A 3 -5.73 0.84 -9.15
C ARG A 3 -5.28 2.18 -9.77
N ALA A 4 -5.99 2.66 -10.79
CA ALA A 4 -5.65 3.90 -11.49
C ALA A 4 -5.73 5.13 -10.57
N GLU A 5 -6.71 5.17 -9.66
CA GLU A 5 -6.82 6.24 -8.66
C GLU A 5 -5.61 6.26 -7.71
N ALA A 6 -5.16 5.08 -7.28
CA ALA A 6 -3.98 4.96 -6.44
C ALA A 6 -2.69 5.38 -7.17
N GLU A 7 -2.57 5.03 -8.46
CA GLU A 7 -1.45 5.43 -9.32
C GLU A 7 -1.39 6.96 -9.48
N LEU A 8 -2.55 7.59 -9.75
CA LEU A 8 -2.66 9.04 -9.87
C LEU A 8 -2.29 9.75 -8.55
N LEU A 9 -2.86 9.31 -7.43
CA LEU A 9 -2.61 9.92 -6.12
C LEU A 9 -1.14 9.78 -5.70
N LEU A 10 -0.60 8.57 -5.77
CA LEU A 10 0.74 8.28 -5.28
C LEU A 10 1.84 8.78 -6.23
N GLY A 11 1.55 8.93 -7.52
CA GLY A 11 2.53 9.38 -8.53
C GLY A 11 3.21 10.71 -8.19
N ALA A 12 2.50 11.62 -7.52
CA ALA A 12 3.01 12.92 -7.09
C ALA A 12 3.53 12.95 -5.63
N MET A 13 3.51 11.81 -4.93
CA MET A 13 3.89 11.75 -3.51
C MET A 13 5.36 11.37 -3.32
N PRO A 14 5.94 11.63 -2.12
CA PRO A 14 7.29 11.16 -1.79
C PRO A 14 7.42 9.63 -1.84
N LEU A 15 8.63 9.15 -2.08
CA LEU A 15 8.96 7.71 -2.02
C LEU A 15 8.53 7.09 -0.67
N GLY A 16 7.97 5.89 -0.74
CA GLY A 16 7.46 5.20 0.45
C GLY A 16 6.02 5.56 0.85
N SER A 17 5.43 6.56 0.21
CA SER A 17 4.00 6.90 0.39
C SER A 17 3.13 5.75 -0.07
N HIS A 18 2.14 5.37 0.73
CA HIS A 18 1.37 4.15 0.50
C HIS A 18 -0.08 4.25 0.94
N LEU A 19 -0.90 3.33 0.43
CA LEU A 19 -2.27 3.12 0.85
C LEU A 19 -2.66 1.65 0.72
N LEU A 20 -3.66 1.26 1.51
CA LEU A 20 -4.32 -0.02 1.38
C LEU A 20 -5.57 0.16 0.53
N ARG A 21 -5.75 -0.73 -0.46
CA ARG A 21 -6.96 -0.77 -1.27
C ARG A 21 -7.51 -2.18 -1.34
N ARG A 22 -8.83 -2.27 -1.45
CA ARG A 22 -9.54 -3.51 -1.80
C ARG A 22 -9.56 -3.64 -3.32
N ARG A 23 -9.37 -4.87 -3.81
CA ARG A 23 -9.42 -5.24 -5.22
C ARG A 23 -10.82 -5.76 -5.59
N PRO A 24 -11.17 -5.85 -6.89
CA PRO A 24 -12.45 -6.40 -7.34
C PRO A 24 -12.73 -7.82 -6.86
N ASP A 25 -11.68 -8.65 -6.75
CA ASP A 25 -11.71 -10.01 -6.22
C ASP A 25 -11.78 -10.08 -4.67
N ARG A 26 -12.08 -8.94 -4.02
CA ARG A 26 -12.10 -8.75 -2.56
C ARG A 26 -10.76 -8.94 -1.84
N SER A 27 -9.68 -9.24 -2.54
CA SER A 27 -8.34 -9.27 -1.95
C SER A 27 -7.85 -7.86 -1.62
N LEU A 28 -6.85 -7.73 -0.75
CA LEU A 28 -6.23 -6.45 -0.45
C LEU A 28 -4.95 -6.26 -1.26
N ALA A 29 -4.58 -5.01 -1.48
CA ALA A 29 -3.26 -4.64 -2.00
C ALA A 29 -2.73 -3.43 -1.26
N LEU A 30 -1.43 -3.44 -1.00
CA LEU A 30 -0.65 -2.27 -0.65
C LEU A 30 -0.19 -1.61 -1.96
N SER A 31 -0.60 -0.38 -2.20
CA SER A 31 -0.05 0.43 -3.30
C SER A 31 0.97 1.40 -2.72
N LEU A 32 2.12 1.55 -3.37
CA LEU A 32 3.30 2.20 -2.82
C LEU A 32 4.01 3.01 -3.91
N LYS A 33 4.34 4.27 -3.62
CA LYS A 33 5.23 5.07 -4.46
C LYS A 33 6.66 4.52 -4.39
N ALA A 34 7.16 4.04 -5.52
CA ALA A 34 8.55 3.63 -5.74
C ALA A 34 9.30 4.70 -6.56
N ASN A 35 10.59 4.50 -6.87
CA ASN A 35 11.28 5.40 -7.81
C ASN A 35 10.62 5.34 -9.20
N GLU A 36 10.40 4.13 -9.71
CA GLU A 36 9.73 3.89 -10.98
C GLU A 36 8.25 3.59 -10.77
N GLY A 37 7.42 4.64 -10.77
CA GLY A 37 5.97 4.51 -10.69
C GLY A 37 5.45 4.02 -9.34
N VAL A 38 4.38 3.21 -9.38
CA VAL A 38 3.66 2.72 -8.20
C VAL A 38 3.67 1.19 -8.20
N LEU A 39 4.19 0.62 -7.11
CA LEU A 39 4.19 -0.81 -6.87
C LEU A 39 2.88 -1.24 -6.22
N HIS A 40 2.34 -2.39 -6.62
CA HIS A 40 1.16 -2.98 -5.99
C HIS A 40 1.48 -4.38 -5.47
N ILE A 41 1.55 -4.52 -4.16
CA ILE A 41 1.87 -5.78 -3.50
C ILE A 41 0.57 -6.37 -2.94
N LYS A 42 0.31 -7.63 -3.25
CA LYS A 42 -0.87 -8.34 -2.75
C LYS A 42 -0.78 -8.50 -1.22
N LEU A 43 -1.87 -8.23 -0.52
CA LEU A 43 -2.00 -8.46 0.92
C LEU A 43 -3.11 -9.49 1.16
N GLU A 44 -2.77 -10.58 1.82
CA GLU A 44 -3.67 -11.71 2.01
C GLU A 44 -3.72 -12.14 3.46
N TYR A 45 -4.87 -12.67 3.85
CA TYR A 45 -5.05 -13.37 5.12
C TYR A 45 -5.01 -14.88 4.84
N ARG A 46 -3.96 -15.55 5.30
CA ARG A 46 -3.72 -16.99 5.07
C ARG A 46 -3.20 -17.62 6.35
N CYS A 47 -3.73 -18.79 6.72
CA CYS A 47 -3.34 -19.51 7.94
C CYS A 47 -3.35 -18.60 9.19
N ASP A 48 -4.46 -17.86 9.36
CA ASP A 48 -4.70 -16.93 10.47
C ASP A 48 -3.71 -15.76 10.60
N ARG A 49 -2.96 -15.46 9.54
CA ARG A 49 -1.95 -14.41 9.51
C ARG A 49 -2.07 -13.54 8.26
N TRP A 50 -1.70 -12.27 8.40
CA TRP A 50 -1.54 -11.34 7.29
C TRP A 50 -0.18 -11.51 6.64
N VAL A 51 -0.16 -11.58 5.30
CA VAL A 51 1.06 -11.74 4.49
C VAL A 51 1.03 -10.73 3.35
N LEU A 52 2.11 -9.97 3.21
CA LEU A 52 2.34 -9.03 2.11
C LEU A 52 3.27 -9.68 1.08
N GLY A 53 2.75 -9.97 -0.12
CA GLY A 53 3.45 -10.73 -1.14
C GLY A 53 3.84 -12.11 -0.62
N GLU A 54 5.14 -12.40 -0.62
CA GLU A 54 5.74 -13.62 -0.07
C GLU A 54 6.56 -13.33 1.21
N GLY A 55 6.24 -12.23 1.91
CA GLY A 55 6.97 -11.78 3.09
C GLY A 55 6.62 -12.51 4.40
N PRO A 56 7.06 -11.98 5.55
CA PRO A 56 6.73 -12.50 6.87
C PRO A 56 5.22 -12.47 7.18
N ARG A 57 4.84 -13.23 8.21
CA ARG A 57 3.47 -13.37 8.71
C ARG A 57 3.24 -12.46 9.90
N PHE A 58 2.11 -11.75 9.92
CA PHE A 58 1.75 -10.79 10.98
C PHE A 58 0.38 -11.12 11.59
N ASN A 59 0.15 -10.78 12.87
CA ASN A 59 -1.18 -10.95 13.48
C ASN A 59 -2.16 -9.88 12.96
N THR A 60 -1.66 -8.66 12.76
CA THR A 60 -2.48 -7.53 12.30
C THR A 60 -1.81 -6.78 11.16
N VAL A 61 -2.63 -6.09 10.36
CA VAL A 61 -2.15 -5.18 9.32
C VAL A 61 -1.35 -4.01 9.93
N ILE A 62 -1.72 -3.55 11.13
CA ILE A 62 -1.00 -2.46 11.81
C ILE A 62 0.42 -2.90 12.18
N GLU A 63 0.60 -4.11 12.69
CA GLU A 63 1.94 -4.68 12.96
C GLU A 63 2.77 -4.76 11.69
N MET A 64 2.20 -5.27 10.60
CA MET A 64 2.85 -5.33 9.29
C MET A 64 3.31 -3.94 8.82
N LEU A 65 2.43 -2.93 8.89
CA LEU A 65 2.78 -1.56 8.50
C LEU A 65 3.91 -0.98 9.38
N ARG A 66 3.89 -1.24 10.70
CA ARG A 66 4.96 -0.81 11.62
C ARG A 66 6.29 -1.48 11.31
N ALA A 67 6.29 -2.76 10.95
CA ALA A 67 7.50 -3.48 10.60
C ALA A 67 8.15 -2.89 9.33
N TYR A 68 7.37 -2.67 8.27
CA TYR A 68 7.89 -2.13 7.02
C TYR A 68 8.17 -0.62 7.02
N ARG A 69 7.86 0.09 8.10
CA ARG A 69 8.41 1.43 8.36
C ARG A 69 9.88 1.39 8.78
N ARG A 70 10.33 0.27 9.35
CA ARG A 70 11.69 0.11 9.91
C ARG A 70 12.58 -0.73 9.00
N VAL A 71 11.99 -1.70 8.33
CA VAL A 71 12.69 -2.64 7.44
C VAL A 71 12.22 -2.42 6.01
N GLU A 72 13.13 -2.58 5.06
CA GLU A 72 12.83 -2.50 3.64
C GLU A 72 11.86 -3.60 3.21
N LEU A 73 11.03 -3.30 2.22
CA LEU A 73 10.12 -4.28 1.64
C LEU A 73 10.91 -5.34 0.85
N PRO A 74 10.58 -6.64 1.00
CA PRO A 74 11.30 -7.72 0.33
C PRO A 74 10.84 -7.88 -1.14
N VAL A 75 11.01 -6.82 -1.93
CA VAL A 75 10.59 -6.80 -3.34
C VAL A 75 11.81 -7.06 -4.21
N ARG A 76 11.90 -8.26 -4.80
CA ARG A 76 13.02 -8.62 -5.68
C ARG A 76 13.04 -7.69 -6.89
N GLY A 77 14.22 -7.16 -7.21
CA GLY A 77 14.42 -6.29 -8.37
C GLY A 77 13.82 -4.88 -8.21
N ALA A 78 13.28 -4.53 -7.04
CA ALA A 78 12.91 -3.16 -6.72
C ALA A 78 13.89 -2.60 -5.68
N GLU A 79 13.91 -1.27 -5.59
CA GLU A 79 14.76 -0.57 -4.63
C GLU A 79 14.39 -0.85 -3.17
N GLN A 80 15.34 -0.53 -2.30
CA GLN A 80 15.27 -0.57 -0.83
C GLN A 80 14.25 0.44 -0.26
N ILE A 81 12.96 0.17 -0.45
CA ILE A 81 11.88 1.09 -0.06
C ILE A 81 11.31 0.71 1.31
N ARG A 82 11.17 1.72 2.17
CA ARG A 82 10.43 1.66 3.44
C ARG A 82 9.11 2.39 3.32
N LEU A 83 8.13 1.98 4.14
CA LEU A 83 6.86 2.70 4.27
C LEU A 83 7.06 4.02 5.02
N THR A 84 6.46 5.10 4.52
CA THR A 84 6.54 6.43 5.15
C THR A 84 5.15 6.94 5.51
N ILE A 85 4.43 7.49 4.54
CA ILE A 85 3.14 8.17 4.72
C ILE A 85 2.00 7.22 4.34
N LEU A 86 1.04 7.02 5.26
CA LEU A 86 -0.17 6.24 4.99
C LEU A 86 -1.31 7.18 4.56
N PHE A 87 -1.82 7.01 3.35
CA PHE A 87 -2.99 7.70 2.84
C PHE A 87 -4.26 6.87 3.06
N ARG A 88 -5.33 7.57 3.42
CA ARG A 88 -6.69 7.06 3.52
C ARG A 88 -7.49 7.49 2.30
N PRO A 89 -8.58 6.77 1.94
CA PRO A 89 -9.43 7.15 0.82
C PRO A 89 -9.97 8.60 0.86
N GLY A 90 -10.12 9.19 2.04
CA GLY A 90 -10.54 10.60 2.22
C GLY A 90 -9.44 11.64 1.97
N ASP A 91 -8.18 11.22 1.87
CA ASP A 91 -7.03 12.13 1.68
C ASP A 91 -6.84 12.54 0.21
N MET A 92 -7.72 12.08 -0.70
CA MET A 92 -7.66 12.47 -2.11
C MET A 92 -8.08 13.95 -2.28
N PRO A 93 -7.18 14.83 -2.72
CA PRO A 93 -7.55 16.22 -2.99
C PRO A 93 -8.64 16.25 -4.08
N GLY A 94 -9.73 17.00 -3.82
CA GLY A 94 -10.84 17.19 -4.76
C GLY A 94 -12.08 16.29 -4.56
N ARG A 95 -12.07 15.30 -3.64
CA ARG A 95 -13.28 14.48 -3.35
C ARG A 95 -14.21 15.04 -2.27
N GLY A 96 -13.86 16.15 -1.62
CA GLY A 96 -14.74 16.86 -0.68
C GLY A 96 -15.94 17.57 -1.32
N LEU A 97 -16.02 17.62 -2.66
CA LEU A 97 -17.05 18.37 -3.41
C LEU A 97 -18.11 17.50 -4.10
N LEU A 98 -18.03 16.17 -4.00
CA LEU A 98 -18.94 15.22 -4.67
C LEU A 98 -19.90 14.50 -3.72
N LEU A 99 -20.05 15.02 -2.49
CA LEU A 99 -20.99 14.50 -1.48
C LEU A 99 -21.92 15.59 -0.91
N LEU A 100 -22.17 16.67 -1.69
CA LEU A 100 -23.24 17.64 -1.42
C LEU A 100 -24.24 17.64 -2.58
#